data_AF-A0A1X1DEA4-F1
#
_entry.id   AF-A0A1X1DEA4-F1
#
_cell.length_a   1.000
_cell.length_b   1.000
_cell.length_c   1.000
_cell.angle_alpha   90.00
_cell.angle_beta   90.00
_cell.angle_gamma   90.00
#
_symmetry.space_group_name_H-M   'P 1'
#
loop_
_entity.id
_entity.type
_entity.pdbx_description
1 polymer ?
#
loop_
_entity_poly.entity_id
_entity_poly.type
_entity_poly.pdbx_seq_one_letter_code
_entity_poly.pdbx_strand_id
1 'polypeptide(L)' 'MKKLFLWLYAWFSHSFFSLLPVVAAIAGGVVLTHLIPRYGLILTLVWVVIMGAVYVKYFKWY' A
#
# COMPACT_ATOMS: atom_id res chain seq x y z
N MET A 1 2.22 26.81 12.89
CA MET A 1 1.25 25.75 12.51
C MET A 1 1.73 24.89 11.33
N LYS A 2 2.09 25.47 10.16
CA LYS A 2 2.55 24.68 8.98
C LYS A 2 3.75 23.75 9.24
N LYS A 3 4.75 24.19 10.02
CA LYS A 3 5.93 23.36 10.36
C LYS A 3 5.61 22.13 11.21
N LEU A 4 4.63 22.25 12.12
CA LEU A 4 4.21 21.12 12.97
C LEU A 4 3.54 20.04 12.12
N PHE A 5 2.71 20.43 11.16
CA PHE A 5 2.06 19.51 10.23
C PHE A 5 3.05 18.81 9.30
N LEU A 6 4.04 19.55 8.78
CA LEU A 6 5.13 18.98 7.97
C LEU A 6 6.01 18.03 8.79
N TRP A 7 6.29 18.37 10.04
CA TRP A 7 7.05 17.50 10.95
C TRP A 7 6.26 16.25 11.31
N LEU A 8 4.96 16.37 11.59
CA LEU A 8 4.08 15.22 11.82
C LEU A 8 4.00 14.32 10.59
N TYR A 9 3.83 14.91 9.40
CA TYR A 9 3.78 14.18 8.14
C TYR A 9 5.10 13.49 7.83
N ALA A 10 6.23 14.14 8.06
CA ALA A 10 7.55 13.54 7.90
C ALA A 10 7.78 12.40 8.91
N TRP A 11 7.41 12.60 10.17
CA TRP A 11 7.53 11.61 11.24
C TRP A 11 6.63 10.39 11.00
N PHE A 12 5.40 10.62 10.56
CA PHE A 12 4.44 9.58 10.21
C PHE A 12 4.86 8.85 8.93
N SER A 13 5.31 9.57 7.91
CA SER A 13 5.81 8.96 6.67
C SER A 13 7.04 8.10 6.96
N HIS A 14 8.00 8.56 7.76
CA HIS A 14 9.20 7.77 8.08
C HIS A 14 8.87 6.52 8.93
N SER A 15 7.95 6.63 9.89
CA SER A 15 7.64 5.52 10.82
C SER A 15 6.67 4.50 10.21
N PHE A 16 5.79 4.94 9.31
CA PHE A 16 4.75 4.10 8.69
C PHE A 16 5.04 3.78 7.22
N PHE A 17 6.23 4.13 6.70
CA PHE A 17 6.61 3.84 5.31
C PHE A 17 6.57 2.35 5.00
N SER A 18 6.90 1.50 5.98
CA SER A 18 6.79 0.04 5.88
C SER A 18 5.35 -0.48 5.88
N LEU A 19 4.38 0.31 6.37
CA LEU A 19 2.96 -0.04 6.45
C LEU A 19 2.17 0.42 5.23
N LEU A 20 2.63 1.46 4.52
CA LEU A 20 2.10 1.90 3.23
C LEU A 20 1.85 0.75 2.22
N PRO A 21 2.83 -0.14 1.93
CA PRO A 21 2.64 -1.26 1.01
C PRO A 21 1.59 -2.26 1.52
N VAL A 22 1.50 -2.48 2.83
CA VAL A 22 0.51 -3.38 3.44
C VAL A 22 -0.90 -2.81 3.29
N VAL A 23 -1.08 -1.52 3.62
CA VAL A 23 -2.37 -0.82 3.49
C VAL A 23 -2.80 -0.75 2.03
N ALA A 24 -1.87 -0.48 1.10
CA ALA A 24 -2.16 -0.44 -0.33
C ALA A 24 -2.55 -1.83 -0.89
N ALA A 25 -1.92 -2.91 -0.40
CA ALA A 25 -2.30 -4.27 -0.76
C ALA A 25 -3.73 -4.61 -0.33
N ILE A 26 -4.08 -4.30 0.93
CA ILE A 26 -5.43 -4.54 1.48
C ILE A 26 -6.47 -3.70 0.74
N ALA A 27 -6.21 -2.39 0.57
CA ALA A 27 -7.14 -1.48 -0.08
C ALA A 27 -7.43 -1.90 -1.52
N GLY A 28 -6.40 -2.23 -2.31
CA GLY A 28 -6.62 -2.70 -3.67
C GLY A 28 -7.34 -4.05 -3.73
N GLY A 29 -7.09 -4.96 -2.79
CA GLY A 29 -7.85 -6.22 -2.70
C GLY A 29 -9.34 -6.02 -2.44
N VAL A 30 -9.70 -5.13 -1.51
CA VAL A 30 -11.10 -4.78 -1.23
C VAL A 30 -11.76 -4.13 -2.45
N VAL A 31 -11.06 -3.20 -3.11
CA VAL A 31 -11.57 -2.52 -4.31
C VAL A 31 -11.79 -3.50 -5.46
N LEU A 32 -10.84 -4.40 -5.71
CA LEU A 32 -10.92 -5.38 -6.80
C LEU A 32 -12.03 -6.41 -6.57
N THR A 33 -12.19 -6.88 -5.33
CA THR A 33 -13.28 -7.81 -4.97
C THR A 33 -14.65 -7.15 -5.00
N HIS A 34 -14.73 -5.85 -4.70
CA HIS A 34 -15.98 -5.10 -4.78
C HIS A 34 -16.38 -4.76 -6.23
N LEU A 35 -15.42 -4.32 -7.06
CA LEU A 35 -15.69 -3.91 -8.45
C LEU A 35 -15.88 -5.09 -9.41
N ILE A 36 -15.13 -6.19 -9.22
CA ILE A 36 -15.16 -7.35 -10.11
C ILE A 36 -15.33 -8.63 -9.28
N PRO A 37 -16.49 -8.84 -8.63
CA PRO A 37 -16.69 -9.93 -7.68
C PRO A 37 -16.49 -11.32 -8.30
N ARG A 38 -16.84 -11.49 -9.58
CA ARG A 38 -16.69 -12.77 -10.31
C ARG A 38 -15.23 -13.23 -10.44
N TYR A 39 -14.28 -12.29 -10.51
CA TYR A 39 -12.85 -12.57 -10.64
C TYR A 39 -12.05 -12.03 -9.46
N GLY A 40 -12.72 -11.59 -8.39
CA GLY A 40 -12.13 -10.82 -7.31
C GLY A 40 -10.94 -11.53 -6.68
N LEU A 41 -11.08 -12.82 -6.40
CA LEU A 41 -10.01 -13.61 -5.79
C LEU A 41 -8.75 -13.68 -6.67
N ILE A 42 -8.89 -13.92 -7.98
CA ILE A 42 -7.76 -13.99 -8.92
C ILE A 42 -7.12 -12.61 -9.08
N LEU A 43 -7.92 -11.56 -9.23
CA LEU A 43 -7.43 -10.18 -9.32
C LEU A 43 -6.68 -9.75 -8.05
N THR A 44 -7.18 -10.16 -6.88
CA THR A 44 -6.52 -9.90 -5.59
C THR A 44 -5.17 -10.62 -5.50
N LEU A 45 -5.09 -11.88 -5.94
CA LEU A 45 -3.82 -12.62 -5.98
C LEU A 45 -2.80 -11.94 -6.90
N VAL A 46 -3.22 -11.54 -8.10
CA VAL A 46 -2.37 -10.78 -9.04
C VAL A 46 -1.94 -9.45 -8.41
N TRP A 47 -2.86 -8.76 -7.73
CA TRP A 47 -2.56 -7.50 -7.04
C TRP A 47 -1.52 -7.65 -5.93
N VAL A 48 -1.62 -8.71 -5.13
CA VAL A 48 -0.63 -9.01 -4.07
C VAL A 48 0.75 -9.26 -4.69
N VAL A 49 0.85 -9.97 -5.82
CA VAL A 49 2.12 -10.17 -6.52
C VAL A 49 2.70 -8.86 -7.05
N ILE A 50 1.86 -8.00 -7.65
CA ILE A 50 2.27 -6.67 -8.11
C ILE A 50 2.78 -5.82 -6.93
N MET A 51 2.03 -5.79 -5.82
CA MET A 51 2.42 -5.07 -4.61
C MET A 51 3.71 -5.61 -4.01
N GLY A 52 3.93 -6.93 -4.02
CA GLY A 52 5.19 -7.54 -3.62
C GLY A 52 6.36 -7.08 -4.50
N ALA A 53 6.18 -7.03 -5.82
CA ALA A 53 7.21 -6.55 -6.75
C ALA A 53 7.52 -5.05 -6.55
N VAL A 54 6.49 -4.23 -6.34
CA VAL A 54 6.63 -2.79 -6.03
C VAL A 54 7.35 -2.62 -4.69
N TYR A 55 6.98 -3.38 -3.67
CA TYR A 55 7.65 -3.37 -2.38
C TYR A 55 9.14 -3.71 -2.50
N VAL A 56 9.47 -4.80 -3.19
CA VAL A 56 10.86 -5.21 -3.39
C VAL A 56 11.66 -4.16 -4.16
N LYS A 57 11.05 -3.52 -5.17
CA LYS A 57 11.71 -2.55 -6.04
C LYS A 57 11.93 -1.19 -5.35
N TYR A 58 10.98 -0.73 -4.55
CA TYR A 58 10.98 0.64 -4.02
C TYR A 58 11.21 0.73 -2.51
N PHE A 59 10.94 -0.33 -1.74
CA PHE A 59 10.96 -0.31 -0.27
C PHE A 59 11.99 -1.23 0.38
N LYS A 60 12.50 -2.26 -0.31
CA LYS A 60 13.51 -3.20 0.26
C LYS A 60 14.83 -2.52 0.68
N TRP A 61 15.07 -1.29 0.24
CA TRP A 61 16.31 -0.54 0.46
C TRP A 61 16.13 0.69 1.37
N TYR A 62 14.97 0.83 2.03
CA TYR A 62 14.67 1.83 3.05
C TYR A 62 14.66 1.17 4.43
#